data_AF-A0A813NRJ6-F1
#
_entry.id   AF-A0A813NRJ6-F1
#
_cell.length_a   1.000
_cell.length_b   1.000
_cell.length_c   1.000
_cell.angle_alpha   90.00
_cell.angle_beta   90.00
_cell.angle_gamma   90.00
#
_symmetry.space_group_name_H-M   'P 1'
#
loop_
_entity.id
_entity.type
_entity.pdbx_description
1 polymer ?
#
loop_
_entity_poly.entity_id
_entity_poly.type
_entity_poly.pdbx_seq_one_letter_code
_entity_poly.pdbx_strand_id
1 'polypeptide(L)'
;MAFASSSFYSMKSDERKVYQYERSPFTSVSMSALNYQATDRIRSLSKPKLRRETTIRDGFSRYMSNPTYSGVTPAATRVNCSSRLHELALPVKRHKNYQYELPLPRHVPDSALKYEASPRINELAVPKKIS
;
A
#
# COMPACT_ATOMS: atom_id res chain seq x y z
N MET A 1 47.78 -37.70 4.69
CA MET A 1 47.19 -36.45 4.17
C MET A 1 46.07 -36.82 3.22
N ALA A 2 44.81 -36.62 3.62
CA ALA A 2 43.64 -36.92 2.81
C ALA A 2 43.23 -35.65 2.05
N PHE A 3 43.24 -35.69 0.71
CA PHE A 3 42.62 -34.64 -0.10
C PHE A 3 41.21 -35.09 -0.47
N ALA A 4 40.24 -34.33 0.01
CA ALA A 4 38.83 -34.58 -0.17
C ALA A 4 38.40 -34.44 -1.64
N SER A 5 37.52 -35.35 -2.05
CA SER A 5 36.77 -35.39 -3.31
C SER A 5 36.21 -34.03 -3.71
N SER A 6 36.65 -33.49 -4.86
CA SER A 6 35.90 -32.43 -5.54
C SER A 6 34.87 -33.09 -6.46
N SER A 7 33.67 -33.28 -5.92
CA SER A 7 32.49 -33.64 -6.70
C SER A 7 32.25 -32.53 -7.73
N PHE A 8 32.57 -32.81 -9.00
CA PHE A 8 32.21 -31.93 -10.10
C PHE A 8 30.69 -31.93 -10.22
N TYR A 9 30.06 -30.84 -9.77
CA TYR A 9 28.65 -30.60 -10.02
C TYR A 9 28.41 -30.57 -11.53
N SER A 10 27.74 -31.61 -12.04
CA SER A 10 27.15 -31.61 -13.38
C SER A 10 26.00 -30.61 -13.35
N MET A 11 26.28 -29.38 -13.81
CA MET A 11 25.26 -28.38 -14.07
C MET A 11 24.42 -28.92 -15.23
N LYS A 12 23.25 -29.49 -14.90
CA LYS A 12 22.20 -29.72 -15.89
C LYS A 12 21.99 -28.39 -16.61
N SER A 13 22.22 -28.36 -17.92
CA SER A 13 21.91 -27.20 -18.76
C SER A 13 20.44 -26.89 -18.56
N ASP A 14 20.18 -25.84 -17.80
CA ASP A 14 18.86 -25.31 -17.49
C ASP A 14 18.25 -24.90 -18.84
N GLU A 15 17.42 -25.77 -19.43
CA GLU A 15 16.67 -25.52 -20.68
C GLU A 15 15.61 -24.45 -20.40
N ARG A 16 16.03 -23.23 -20.08
CA ARG A 16 15.14 -22.09 -19.94
C ARG A 16 14.60 -21.80 -21.33
N LYS A 17 13.31 -22.08 -21.54
CA LYS A 17 12.59 -21.64 -22.73
C LYS A 17 12.90 -20.16 -22.95
N VAL A 18 13.61 -19.85 -24.03
CA VAL A 18 13.90 -18.47 -24.42
C VAL A 18 12.55 -17.78 -24.60
N TYR A 19 12.28 -16.76 -23.80
CA TYR A 19 11.03 -16.02 -23.85
C TYR A 19 10.90 -15.38 -25.24
N GLN A 20 9.97 -15.90 -26.05
CA GLN A 20 9.64 -15.31 -27.34
C GLN A 20 8.57 -14.24 -27.11
N TYR A 21 8.90 -12.99 -27.45
CA TYR A 21 7.91 -11.92 -27.41
C TYR A 21 6.82 -12.20 -28.45
N GLU A 22 5.55 -12.13 -28.05
CA GLU A 22 4.41 -12.27 -28.98
C GLU A 22 4.38 -11.20 -30.08
N ARG A 23 5.13 -10.10 -29.89
CA ARG A 23 5.34 -9.04 -30.88
C ARG A 23 6.79 -8.59 -30.86
N SER A 24 7.31 -8.21 -32.03
CA SER A 24 8.64 -7.62 -32.15
C SER A 24 8.74 -6.38 -31.24
N PRO A 25 9.82 -6.24 -30.43
CA PRO A 25 10.06 -5.02 -29.67
C PRO A 25 10.43 -3.83 -30.57
N PHE A 26 10.72 -4.09 -31.85
CA PHE A 26 11.04 -3.07 -32.83
C PHE A 26 9.77 -2.55 -33.50
N THR A 27 9.65 -1.23 -33.55
CA THR A 27 8.58 -0.53 -34.26
C THR A 27 9.19 0.31 -35.38
N SER A 28 8.56 0.28 -36.57
CA SER A 28 8.96 1.16 -37.67
C SER A 28 8.45 2.58 -37.41
N VAL A 29 9.36 3.55 -37.38
CA VAL A 29 9.02 4.97 -37.20
C VAL A 29 9.01 5.66 -38.57
N SER A 30 8.09 6.59 -38.79
CA SER A 30 8.05 7.35 -40.06
C SER A 30 9.24 8.30 -40.17
N MET A 31 9.67 8.59 -41.41
CA MET A 31 10.72 9.58 -41.67
C MET A 31 10.36 10.99 -41.14
N SER A 32 9.07 11.33 -41.11
CA SER A 32 8.59 12.60 -40.55
C SER A 32 8.81 12.69 -39.04
N ALA A 33 8.64 11.58 -38.30
CA ALA A 33 8.87 11.55 -36.86
C ALA A 33 10.37 11.57 -36.52
N LEU A 34 11.22 10.93 -37.33
CA LEU A 34 12.68 10.98 -37.14
C LEU A 34 13.25 12.39 -37.35
N ASN A 35 12.70 13.15 -38.29
CA ASN A 35 13.16 14.50 -38.62
C ASN A 35 12.38 15.62 -37.91
N TYR A 36 11.50 15.29 -36.97
CA TYR A 36 10.63 16.26 -36.33
C TYR A 36 11.42 17.25 -35.46
N GLN A 37 11.21 18.54 -35.68
CA GLN A 37 11.75 19.60 -34.83
C GLN A 37 10.70 20.05 -33.80
N ALA A 38 11.06 20.02 -32.52
CA ALA A 38 10.16 20.41 -31.44
C ALA A 38 9.79 21.90 -31.52
N THR A 39 8.49 22.19 -31.43
CA THR A 39 7.95 23.55 -31.34
C THR A 39 8.37 24.25 -30.05
N ASP A 40 8.32 25.58 -30.03
CA ASP A 40 8.70 26.38 -28.87
C ASP A 40 7.90 26.03 -27.61
N ARG A 41 6.61 25.68 -27.78
CA ARG A 41 5.76 25.21 -26.67
C ARG A 41 6.29 23.91 -26.07
N ILE A 42 6.63 22.91 -26.91
CA ILE A 42 7.17 21.63 -26.45
C ILE A 42 8.51 21.88 -25.73
N ARG A 43 9.37 22.74 -26.29
CA ARG A 43 10.65 23.12 -25.69
C ARG A 43 10.48 23.85 -24.34
N SER A 44 9.42 24.63 -24.18
CA SER A 44 9.07 25.26 -22.90
C SER A 44 8.59 24.23 -21.88
N LEU A 45 7.75 23.28 -22.29
CA LEU A 45 7.17 22.27 -21.41
C LEU A 45 8.19 21.20 -21.01
N SER A 46 9.20 20.94 -21.84
CA SER A 46 10.27 20.00 -21.52
C SER A 46 11.22 20.53 -20.45
N LYS A 47 11.22 21.84 -20.17
CA LYS A 47 12.02 22.39 -19.08
C LYS A 47 11.44 21.95 -17.74
N PRO A 48 12.24 21.41 -16.80
CA PRO A 48 11.75 21.07 -15.49
C PRO A 48 11.21 22.32 -14.80
N LYS A 49 10.08 22.18 -14.11
CA LYS A 49 9.54 23.26 -13.28
C LYS A 49 10.50 23.49 -12.12
N LEU A 50 11.31 24.55 -12.21
CA LEU A 50 12.07 25.09 -11.09
C LEU A 50 11.07 25.48 -10.00
N ARG A 51 10.98 24.66 -8.97
CA ARG A 51 10.41 25.12 -7.71
C ARG A 51 11.36 26.22 -7.26
N ARG A 52 10.86 27.44 -7.05
CA ARG A 52 11.61 28.39 -6.22
C ARG A 52 12.02 27.61 -4.99
N GLU A 53 13.25 27.77 -4.54
CA GLU A 53 13.68 27.35 -3.22
C GLU A 53 12.88 28.17 -2.21
N THR A 54 11.59 27.87 -2.11
CA THR A 54 10.75 28.27 -1.01
C THR A 54 11.23 27.39 0.12
N THR A 55 12.35 27.79 0.75
CA THR A 55 12.78 27.33 2.06
C THR A 55 12.33 25.90 2.31
N ILE A 56 12.82 24.97 1.48
CA ILE A 56 12.84 23.58 1.91
C ILE A 56 13.81 23.68 3.08
N ARG A 57 13.27 23.81 4.30
CA ARG A 57 14.06 23.74 5.51
C ARG A 57 14.80 22.43 5.34
N ASP A 58 16.12 22.47 5.21
CA ASP A 58 16.97 21.36 4.77
C ASP A 58 16.83 20.08 5.63
N GLY A 59 16.01 20.13 6.69
CA GLY A 59 15.58 18.98 7.50
C GLY A 59 14.34 18.22 7.02
N PHE A 60 13.59 18.67 6.00
CA PHE A 60 12.41 17.92 5.51
C PHE A 60 12.78 16.86 4.46
N SER A 61 13.79 16.05 4.75
CA SER A 61 13.93 14.77 4.05
C SER A 61 12.75 13.90 4.46
N ARG A 62 11.94 13.46 3.49
CA ARG A 62 10.87 12.48 3.68
C ARG A 62 11.37 11.12 4.22
N TYR A 63 12.69 10.97 4.40
CA TYR A 63 13.39 9.78 4.86
C TYR A 63 14.29 10.02 6.07
N MET A 64 14.34 11.23 6.63
CA MET A 64 15.07 11.50 7.88
C MET A 64 14.03 11.73 8.97
N SER A 65 13.69 10.68 9.71
CA SER A 65 13.09 10.84 11.03
C SER A 65 14.13 11.50 11.94
N ASN A 66 14.23 12.83 11.90
CA ASN A 66 15.00 13.54 12.89
C ASN A 66 14.15 13.63 14.18
N PRO A 67 14.50 12.91 15.26
CA PRO A 67 13.68 12.87 16.47
C PRO A 67 13.58 14.24 17.18
N THR A 68 14.44 15.20 16.86
CA THR A 68 14.41 16.57 17.43
C THR A 68 13.73 17.60 16.54
N TYR A 69 13.39 17.26 15.28
CA TYR A 69 12.74 18.18 14.36
C TYR A 69 11.31 17.74 14.07
N SER A 70 10.37 18.19 14.90
CA SER A 70 8.94 17.89 14.72
C SER A 70 8.31 18.63 13.53
N GLY A 71 9.02 19.57 12.91
CA GLY A 71 8.46 20.47 11.89
C GLY A 71 7.37 21.40 12.44
N VAL A 72 7.07 21.34 13.73
CA VAL A 72 6.03 22.16 14.38
C VAL A 72 6.60 23.55 14.66
N THR A 73 5.87 24.60 14.27
CA THR A 73 6.28 25.96 14.56
C THR A 73 6.08 26.28 16.04
N PRO A 74 6.88 27.18 16.65
CA PRO A 74 6.67 27.60 18.03
C PRO A 74 5.28 28.23 18.27
N ALA A 75 4.66 28.79 17.22
CA ALA A 75 3.29 29.27 17.31
C ALA A 75 2.30 28.11 17.52
N ALA A 76 2.45 27.02 16.76
CA ALA A 76 1.60 25.85 16.87
C ALA A 76 1.74 25.13 18.23
N THR A 77 2.90 25.18 18.88
CA THR A 77 3.07 24.59 20.23
C THR A 77 2.43 25.41 21.36
N ARG A 78 2.10 26.68 21.11
CA ARG A 78 1.48 27.59 22.10
C ARG A 78 -0.03 27.72 21.94
N VAL A 79 -0.60 27.20 20.86
CA VAL A 79 -2.04 27.31 20.60
C VAL A 79 -2.80 26.31 21.45
N ASN A 80 -3.79 26.81 22.20
CA ASN A 80 -4.76 25.96 22.89
C ASN A 80 -5.82 25.47 21.92
N CYS A 81 -6.14 24.18 21.97
CA CYS A 81 -7.23 23.59 21.20
C CYS A 81 -8.59 24.14 21.64
N SER A 82 -9.58 24.16 20.74
CA SER A 82 -10.95 24.52 21.09
C SER A 82 -11.60 23.50 22.03
N SER A 83 -12.63 23.91 22.76
CA SER A 83 -13.36 23.04 23.71
C SER A 83 -13.84 21.73 23.06
N ARG A 84 -14.44 21.82 21.87
CA ARG A 84 -14.86 20.64 21.09
C ARG A 84 -13.70 19.71 20.73
N LEU A 85 -12.55 20.26 20.33
CA LEU A 85 -11.38 19.43 20.02
C LEU A 85 -10.84 18.73 21.27
N HIS A 86 -10.88 19.40 22.42
CA HIS A 86 -10.52 18.81 23.70
C HIS A 86 -11.43 17.63 24.05
N GLU A 87 -12.75 17.78 23.90
CA GLU A 87 -13.72 16.71 24.13
C GLU A 87 -13.52 15.50 23.20
N LEU A 88 -13.25 15.76 21.91
CA LEU A 88 -13.01 14.71 20.92
C LEU A 88 -11.68 13.97 21.13
N ALA A 89 -10.70 14.62 21.74
CA ALA A 89 -9.43 13.99 22.08
C ALA A 89 -9.55 13.01 23.26
N LEU A 90 -10.62 13.13 24.07
CA LEU A 90 -10.89 12.18 25.13
C LEU A 90 -11.42 10.86 24.56
N PRO A 91 -11.01 9.71 25.13
CA PRO A 91 -11.51 8.41 24.69
C PRO A 91 -13.02 8.30 24.95
N VAL A 92 -13.72 7.65 24.02
CA VAL A 92 -15.15 7.38 24.17
C VAL A 92 -15.38 6.51 25.41
N LYS A 93 -16.25 6.98 26.32
CA LYS A 93 -16.64 6.22 27.50
C LYS A 93 -17.35 4.95 27.06
N ARG A 94 -16.90 3.81 27.58
CA ARG A 94 -17.55 2.52 27.34
C ARG A 94 -18.96 2.51 27.91
N HIS A 95 -19.85 1.73 27.30
CA HIS A 95 -21.21 1.53 27.81
C HIS A 95 -21.17 0.93 29.22
N LYS A 96 -22.18 1.22 30.06
CA LYS A 96 -22.25 0.75 31.47
C LYS A 96 -22.10 -0.76 31.61
N ASN A 97 -22.52 -1.51 30.60
CA ASN A 97 -22.51 -2.98 30.59
C ASN A 97 -21.35 -3.57 29.77
N TYR A 98 -20.35 -2.78 29.38
CA TYR A 98 -19.22 -3.30 28.62
C TYR A 98 -18.37 -4.24 29.48
N GLN A 99 -18.12 -5.45 28.98
CA GLN A 99 -17.24 -6.45 29.57
C GLN A 99 -16.11 -6.75 28.57
N TYR A 100 -14.85 -6.72 29.02
CA TYR A 100 -13.69 -6.93 28.14
C TYR A 100 -13.60 -8.36 27.64
N GLU A 101 -13.73 -9.32 28.55
CA GLU A 101 -13.64 -10.74 28.26
C GLU A 101 -14.88 -11.39 28.84
N LEU A 102 -15.72 -11.92 27.95
CA LEU A 102 -16.83 -12.78 28.36
C LEU A 102 -16.25 -14.17 28.64
N PRO A 103 -16.56 -14.80 29.79
CA PRO A 103 -16.07 -16.12 30.11
C PRO A 103 -16.52 -17.12 29.05
N LEU A 104 -15.60 -17.99 28.62
CA LEU A 104 -15.89 -19.15 27.78
C LEU A 104 -16.09 -20.38 28.68
N PRO A 105 -17.08 -21.23 28.41
CA PRO A 105 -18.01 -21.22 27.26
C PRO A 105 -19.16 -20.22 27.43
N ARG A 106 -19.54 -19.55 26.34
CA ARG A 106 -20.69 -18.64 26.34
C ARG A 106 -22.00 -19.43 26.33
N HIS A 107 -22.96 -18.99 27.13
CA HIS A 107 -24.33 -19.47 27.03
C HIS A 107 -24.90 -19.12 25.64
N VAL A 108 -25.23 -20.15 24.86
CA VAL A 108 -25.97 -20.01 23.60
C VAL A 108 -27.44 -20.16 23.94
N PRO A 109 -28.31 -19.19 23.59
CA PRO A 109 -29.73 -19.32 23.90
C PRO A 109 -30.34 -20.49 23.14
N ASP A 110 -31.30 -21.17 23.77
CA ASP A 110 -32.08 -22.27 23.19
C ASP A 110 -32.67 -21.93 21.82
N SER A 111 -33.11 -20.67 21.64
CA SER A 111 -33.64 -20.19 20.37
C SER A 111 -32.63 -20.24 19.23
N ALA A 112 -31.33 -20.02 19.53
CA ALA A 112 -30.27 -20.13 18.54
C ALA A 112 -29.90 -21.59 18.26
N LEU A 113 -29.92 -22.46 19.27
CA LEU A 113 -29.65 -23.90 19.10
C LEU A 113 -30.76 -24.60 18.29
N LYS A 114 -32.00 -24.16 18.45
CA LYS A 114 -33.20 -24.70 17.79
C LYS A 114 -33.57 -23.94 16.50
N TYR A 115 -32.75 -22.98 16.08
CA TYR A 115 -33.07 -22.13 14.94
C TYR A 115 -32.96 -22.90 13.62
N GLU A 116 -34.04 -22.90 12.84
CA GLU A 116 -34.03 -23.39 11.46
C GLU A 116 -33.72 -22.22 10.50
N ALA A 117 -32.72 -22.41 9.63
CA ALA A 117 -32.32 -21.41 8.66
C ALA A 117 -33.44 -21.15 7.64
N SER A 118 -33.64 -19.87 7.29
CA SER A 118 -34.66 -19.50 6.30
C SER A 118 -34.33 -20.06 4.91
N PRO A 119 -35.34 -20.28 4.05
CA PRO A 119 -35.11 -20.76 2.68
C PRO A 119 -34.07 -19.94 1.91
N ARG A 120 -34.10 -18.61 2.10
CA ARG A 120 -33.16 -17.68 1.46
C ARG A 120 -31.71 -17.88 1.92
N ILE A 121 -31.50 -18.17 3.20
CA ILE A 121 -30.17 -18.46 3.74
C ILE A 121 -29.65 -19.76 3.12
N ASN A 122 -30.50 -20.77 2.98
CA ASN A 122 -30.15 -22.05 2.37
C ASN A 122 -29.76 -21.89 0.90
N GLU A 123 -30.50 -21.08 0.13
CA GLU A 123 -30.14 -20.75 -1.26
C GLU A 123 -28.78 -20.05 -1.36
N LEU A 124 -28.51 -19.10 -0.46
CA LEU A 124 -27.27 -18.32 -0.45
C LEU A 124 -26.07 -19.14 0.02
N ALA A 125 -26.29 -20.16 0.84
CA ALA A 125 -25.25 -21.09 1.27
C ALA A 125 -24.73 -21.96 0.11
N VAL A 126 -25.49 -22.08 -0.99
CA VAL A 126 -25.04 -22.79 -2.19
C VAL A 126 -23.99 -21.93 -2.92
N PRO A 127 -22.76 -22.44 -3.13
CA PRO A 127 -21.72 -21.70 -3.83
C PRO A 127 -22.14 -21.44 -5.28
N LYS A 128 -21.78 -20.26 -5.80
CA LYS A 128 -21.97 -19.95 -7.22
C LYS A 128 -21.12 -20.90 -8.06
N LYS A 129 -21.76 -21.64 -8.97
CA LYS A 129 -21.05 -22.39 -10.00
C LYS A 129 -20.43 -21.38 -10.96
N ILE A 130 -19.13 -21.51 -11.19
CA ILE A 130 -18.42 -20.75 -12.22
C ILE A 130 -18.77 -21.44 -13.54
N SER A 131 -19.56 -20.76 -14.38
CA SER A 131 -19.81 -21.16 -15.78
C SER A 131 -18.87 -20.43 -16.71
#